data_AF-A0A963IXY1-F1
#
_entry.id   AF-A0A963IXY1-F1
#
_cell.length_a   1.000
_cell.length_b   1.000
_cell.length_c   1.000
_cell.angle_alpha   90.00
_cell.angle_beta   90.00
_cell.angle_gamma   90.00
#
_symmetry.space_group_name_H-M   'P 1'
#
loop_
_entity.id
_entity.type
_entity.pdbx_description
1 polymer ?
#
loop_
_entity_poly.entity_id
_entity_poly.type
_entity_poly.pdbx_seq_one_letter_code
_entity_poly.pdbx_strand_id
1 'polypeptide(L)' 'MLSHFTIAYWCVFVAAMLPLLCSVVAKRGGFGKKRSQGGYDNHDPRAWLARQTGASARANAAQANSFEALP' A
#
# COMPACT_ATOMS: atom_id res chain seq x y z
N MET A 1 15.97 -6.15 31.69
CA MET A 1 16.40 -6.91 30.50
C MET A 1 16.01 -6.07 29.29
N LEU A 2 16.95 -5.44 28.58
CA LEU A 2 16.60 -4.82 27.29
C LEU A 2 16.33 -5.96 26.31
N SER A 3 15.11 -6.06 25.81
CA SER A 3 14.77 -6.97 24.72
C SER A 3 15.51 -6.52 23.47
N HIS A 4 16.55 -7.26 23.07
CA HIS A 4 17.22 -7.02 21.79
C HIS A 4 16.28 -7.39 20.65
N PHE A 5 16.04 -6.45 19.75
CA PHE A 5 15.22 -6.68 18.57
C PHE A 5 16.00 -7.55 17.59
N THR A 6 15.62 -8.83 17.51
CA THR A 6 16.28 -9.81 16.63
C THR A 6 16.03 -9.49 15.16
N ILE A 7 16.86 -10.05 14.28
CA ILE A 7 16.63 -9.99 12.84
C ILE A 7 15.24 -10.54 12.48
N ALA A 8 14.80 -11.61 13.15
CA ALA A 8 13.46 -12.18 12.94
C ALA A 8 12.35 -11.16 13.24
N TYR A 9 12.47 -10.40 14.35
CA TYR A 9 11.51 -9.33 14.65
C TYR A 9 11.54 -8.21 13.59
N TRP A 10 12.70 -7.88 13.04
CA TRP A 10 12.79 -6.93 11.93
C TRP A 10 12.13 -7.43 10.65
N CYS A 11 12.30 -8.71 10.30
CA CYS A 11 11.65 -9.30 9.14
C CYS A 11 10.12 -9.22 9.26
N VAL A 12 9.57 -9.59 10.42
CA VAL A 12 8.12 -9.53 10.67
C VAL A 12 7.62 -8.09 10.66
N PHE A 13 8.36 -7.17 11.28
CA PHE A 13 8.00 -5.75 11.28
C PHE A 13 7.94 -5.17 9.86
N VAL A 14 8.94 -5.46 9.03
CA VAL A 14 8.98 -5.00 7.63
C VAL A 14 7.83 -5.63 6.83
N ALA A 15 7.57 -6.93 7.00
CA ALA A 15 6.46 -7.60 6.33
C ALA A 15 5.10 -6.98 6.70
N ALA A 16 4.88 -6.65 7.98
CA ALA A 16 3.68 -5.99 8.46
C ALA A 16 3.52 -4.54 7.95
N MET A 17 4.63 -3.83 7.68
CA MET A 17 4.61 -2.48 7.13
C MET A 17 4.43 -2.44 5.61
N LEU A 18 4.80 -3.50 4.91
CA LEU A 18 4.76 -3.58 3.45
C LEU A 18 3.40 -3.21 2.82
N PRO A 19 2.23 -3.72 3.29
CA PRO A 19 0.96 -3.35 2.68
C PRO A 19 0.66 -1.85 2.81
N LEU A 20 1.03 -1.21 3.92
CA LEU A 20 0.81 0.22 4.13
C LEU A 20 1.63 1.05 3.14
N LEU A 21 2.92 0.73 3.00
CA LEU A 21 3.83 1.40 2.07
C LEU A 21 3.35 1.23 0.62
N CYS A 22 2.97 0.02 0.22
CA CYS A 22 2.41 -0.25 -1.10
C CYS A 22 1.11 0.54 -1.35
N SER A 23 0.25 0.68 -0.34
CA SER A 23 -1.00 1.47 -0.47
C SER A 23 -0.75 2.96 -0.75
N VAL A 24 0.30 3.54 -0.14
CA VAL A 24 0.69 4.94 -0.37
C VAL A 24 1.19 5.11 -1.80
N VAL A 25 2.06 4.20 -2.26
CA VAL A 25 2.60 4.24 -3.63
C VAL A 25 1.50 4.04 -4.67
N ALA A 26 0.55 3.13 -4.41
CA ALA A 26 -0.59 2.89 -5.30
C ALA A 26 -1.47 4.14 -5.49
N LYS A 27 -1.58 4.97 -4.46
CA LYS A 27 -2.46 6.16 -4.43
C LYS A 27 -1.77 7.48 -4.81
N ARG A 28 -0.45 7.47 -4.99
CA ARG A 28 0.35 8.69 -5.24
C ARG A 28 -0.16 9.58 -6.37
N GLY A 29 -0.73 8.99 -7.43
CA GLY A 29 -1.24 9.73 -8.59
C GLY A 29 -2.47 10.58 -8.30
N GLY A 30 -3.18 10.29 -7.21
CA GLY A 30 -4.39 10.98 -6.77
C GLY A 30 -4.19 11.99 -5.65
N PHE A 31 -2.99 12.11 -5.07
CA PHE A 31 -2.71 13.05 -3.98
C PHE A 31 -2.72 14.50 -4.47
N GLY A 32 -3.30 15.39 -3.65
CA GLY A 32 -3.40 16.83 -3.94
C GLY A 32 -4.35 17.21 -5.08
N LYS A 33 -5.00 16.25 -5.74
CA LYS A 33 -5.95 16.50 -6.83
C LYS A 33 -7.39 16.45 -6.32
N LYS A 34 -8.24 17.31 -6.88
CA LYS A 34 -9.70 17.19 -6.70
C LYS A 34 -10.17 15.88 -7.32
N ARG A 35 -11.19 15.25 -6.72
CA ARG A 35 -11.80 14.01 -7.21
C ARG A 35 -12.27 14.12 -8.68
N SER A 36 -12.83 15.27 -9.06
CA SER A 36 -13.26 15.57 -10.43
C SER A 36 -12.11 15.64 -11.45
N GLN A 37 -10.87 15.77 -11.00
CA GLN A 37 -9.66 15.85 -11.82
C GLN A 37 -8.80 14.58 -11.71
N GLY A 38 -9.41 13.45 -11.30
CA GLY A 38 -8.71 12.18 -11.12
C GLY A 38 -8.00 12.03 -9.78
N GLY A 39 -8.27 12.91 -8.81
CA GLY A 39 -7.84 12.72 -7.42
C GLY A 39 -8.37 11.43 -6.80
N TYR A 40 -7.69 10.95 -5.76
CA TYR A 40 -8.06 9.72 -5.07
C TYR A 40 -9.51 9.80 -4.57
N ASP A 41 -10.32 8.80 -4.92
CA ASP A 41 -11.73 8.75 -4.53
C ASP A 41 -11.89 7.91 -3.26
N ASN A 42 -12.17 8.58 -2.13
CA ASN A 42 -12.45 7.89 -0.87
C ASN A 42 -13.86 7.26 -0.81
N HIS A 43 -14.77 7.64 -1.69
CA HIS A 43 -16.13 7.07 -1.73
C HIS A 43 -16.14 5.71 -2.44
N ASP A 44 -15.33 5.59 -3.49
CA ASP A 44 -15.13 4.31 -4.20
C ASP A 44 -13.62 4.06 -4.46
N PRO A 45 -12.87 3.68 -3.41
CA PRO A 45 -11.43 3.52 -3.50
C PRO A 45 -11.02 2.34 -4.39
N ARG A 46 -11.85 1.29 -4.46
CA ARG A 46 -11.56 0.10 -5.27
C ARG A 46 -11.70 0.40 -6.75
N ALA A 47 -12.78 1.08 -7.17
CA ALA A 47 -12.93 1.48 -8.57
C ALA A 47 -11.88 2.53 -8.97
N TRP A 48 -11.43 3.41 -8.06
CA TRP A 48 -10.32 4.30 -8.34
C TRP A 48 -9.00 3.53 -8.56
N LEU A 49 -8.68 2.57 -7.69
CA LEU A 49 -7.45 1.76 -7.79
C LEU A 49 -7.45 0.88 -9.06
N ALA A 50 -8.60 0.34 -9.46
CA ALA A 50 -8.74 -0.47 -10.67
C ALA A 50 -8.44 0.30 -11.97
N ARG A 51 -8.55 1.64 -11.95
CA ARG A 51 -8.22 2.51 -13.09
C ARG A 51 -6.75 2.87 -13.19
N GLN A 52 -5.94 2.54 -12.18
CA GLN A 52 -4.51 2.87 -12.18
C GLN A 52 -3.74 1.96 -13.14
N THR A 53 -2.63 2.44 -13.67
CA THR A 53 -1.75 1.69 -14.57
C THR A 53 -0.29 1.81 -14.12
N GLY A 54 0.59 1.05 -14.77
CA GLY A 54 2.04 1.13 -14.53
C GLY A 54 2.43 0.86 -13.07
N ALA A 55 3.27 1.71 -12.51
CA ALA A 55 3.80 1.52 -11.15
C ALA A 55 2.71 1.54 -10.07
N SER A 56 1.65 2.34 -10.23
CA SER A 56 0.56 2.42 -9.25
C SER A 56 -0.27 1.13 -9.24
N ALA A 57 -0.55 0.55 -10.42
CA ALA A 57 -1.22 -0.75 -10.51
C ALA A 57 -0.37 -1.88 -9.89
N ARG A 58 0.93 -1.90 -10.17
CA ARG A 58 1.86 -2.87 -9.57
C ARG A 58 1.93 -2.73 -8.05
N ALA A 59 1.94 -1.51 -7.53
CA ALA A 59 1.92 -1.27 -6.09
C ALA A 59 0.60 -1.73 -5.45
N ASN A 60 -0.53 -1.57 -6.13
CA ASN A 60 -1.82 -2.10 -5.65
C ASN A 60 -1.82 -3.64 -5.61
N ALA A 61 -1.25 -4.32 -6.61
CA ALA A 61 -1.07 -5.77 -6.58
C ALA A 61 -0.12 -6.20 -5.45
N ALA A 62 1.02 -5.53 -5.29
CA ALA A 62 1.95 -5.80 -4.19
C ALA A 62 1.31 -5.60 -2.81
N GLN A 63 0.45 -4.59 -2.65
CA GLN A 63 -0.33 -4.38 -1.43
C GLN A 63 -1.21 -5.60 -1.11
N ALA A 64 -1.97 -6.11 -2.09
CA ALA A 64 -2.82 -7.29 -1.91
C ALA A 64 -1.99 -8.53 -1.55
N ASN A 65 -0.94 -8.82 -2.32
CA ASN A 65 -0.03 -9.93 -2.05
C ASN A 65 0.61 -9.84 -0.65
N SER A 66 0.91 -8.63 -0.17
CA SER A 66 1.50 -8.43 1.15
C SER A 66 0.53 -8.74 2.28
N PHE A 67 -0.78 -8.49 2.09
CA PHE A 67 -1.80 -8.91 3.04
C PHE A 67 -1.98 -10.43 3.07
N GLU A 68 -1.83 -11.10 1.92
CA GLU A 68 -1.94 -12.56 1.80
C GLU A 68 -0.68 -13.29 2.32
N ALA A 69 0.46 -12.60 2.42
CA ALA A 69 1.73 -13.18 2.83
C ALA A 69 1.88 -13.37 4.34
N LEU A 70 1.04 -12.71 5.15
CA LEU A 70 1.02 -12.86 6.61
C LEU A 70 -0.19 -13.73 7.03
N PRO A 71 0.01 -14.71 7.94
CA PRO A 71 -1.05 -15.61 8.40
C PRO A 71 -2.11 -14.93 9.28
#